data_AF-A0A2K5XV37-F1
#
_entry.id   AF-A0A2K5XV37-F1
#
_cell.length_a   1.000
_cell.length_b   1.000
_cell.length_c   1.000
_cell.angle_alpha   90.00
_cell.angle_beta   90.00
_cell.angle_gamma   90.00
#
_symmetry.space_group_name_H-M   'P 1'
#
loop_
_entity.id
_entity.type
_entity.pdbx_description
1 polymer ?
#
loop_
_entity_poly.entity_id
_entity_poly.type
_entity_poly.pdbx_seq_one_letter_code
_entity_poly.pdbx_strand_id
1 'polypeptide(L)'
;MIENEKKLQRRPNDSVPIPNKRRKPAPAQLNYLLTDEQIMEDLRTLNKLKSPKRPASPSSPEHLPRFEAPIEDGKLCYDKRWYHKSQAIYLESKDNQKLSCMISSVGASEIWVRKTSDSIKMRIYLGQLQPGFFVICQRSAA
;
A
#
# COMPACT_ATOMS: atom_id res chain seq x y z
N MET A 1 -49.18 33.55 28.59
CA MET A 1 -47.76 33.45 28.93
C MET A 1 -47.53 32.09 29.57
N ILE A 2 -46.50 31.39 29.12
CA ILE A 2 -46.13 30.00 29.43
C ILE A 2 -45.10 30.02 30.58
N GLU A 3 -45.20 29.11 31.55
CA GLU A 3 -44.04 28.60 32.32
C GLU A 3 -44.41 27.22 32.91
N ASN A 4 -44.15 26.11 32.22
CA ASN A 4 -42.95 25.24 32.23
C ASN A 4 -42.67 24.49 33.56
N GLU A 5 -43.39 23.39 33.79
CA GLU A 5 -42.96 22.29 34.66
C GLU A 5 -41.77 21.54 34.05
N LYS A 6 -40.69 21.42 34.81
CA LYS A 6 -39.49 20.66 34.45
C LYS A 6 -39.69 19.17 34.80
N LYS A 7 -39.87 18.30 33.81
CA LYS A 7 -39.75 16.83 34.00
C LYS A 7 -38.49 16.29 33.32
N LEU A 8 -37.65 15.67 34.15
CA LEU A 8 -36.43 14.95 33.80
C LEU A 8 -36.75 13.86 32.77
N GLN A 9 -36.48 14.13 31.49
CA GLN A 9 -36.63 13.14 30.44
C GLN A 9 -35.59 12.02 30.63
N ARG A 10 -36.07 10.78 30.69
CA ARG A 10 -35.24 9.57 30.71
C ARG A 10 -34.46 9.47 29.40
N ARG A 11 -33.27 8.87 29.47
CA ARG A 11 -32.36 8.72 28.33
C ARG A 11 -33.06 7.96 27.18
N PRO A 12 -32.80 8.33 25.91
CA PRO A 12 -33.46 7.79 24.73
C PRO A 12 -33.14 6.31 24.41
N ASN A 13 -32.52 5.57 25.33
CA ASN A 13 -32.03 4.21 25.09
C ASN A 13 -32.61 3.15 26.06
N ASP A 14 -33.69 3.44 26.77
CA ASP A 14 -34.37 2.40 27.55
C ASP A 14 -35.33 1.63 26.63
N SER A 15 -34.87 0.50 26.12
CA SER A 15 -35.66 -0.37 25.26
C SER A 15 -36.76 -1.02 26.10
N VAL A 16 -38.01 -0.65 25.83
CA VAL A 16 -39.20 -1.21 26.52
C VAL A 16 -39.21 -2.74 26.36
N PRO A 17 -39.44 -3.54 27.41
CA PRO A 17 -39.48 -5.00 27.29
C PRO A 17 -40.74 -5.44 26.51
N ILE A 18 -40.53 -6.06 25.34
CA ILE A 18 -41.60 -6.58 24.48
C ILE A 18 -41.96 -8.03 24.91
N PRO A 19 -43.25 -8.40 25.04
CA PRO A 19 -43.66 -9.73 25.48
C PRO A 19 -43.31 -10.86 24.49
N ASN A 20 -42.99 -12.01 25.07
CA ASN A 20 -42.48 -13.23 24.46
C ASN A 20 -43.60 -14.04 23.76
N LYS A 21 -43.49 -14.32 22.45
CA LYS A 21 -44.17 -15.44 21.73
C LYS A 21 -43.76 -15.50 20.25
N ARG A 22 -42.70 -16.28 19.93
CA ARG A 22 -42.54 -17.14 18.72
C ARG A 22 -41.13 -17.75 18.76
N ARG A 23 -41.00 -19.02 19.14
CA ARG A 23 -39.74 -19.78 18.94
C ARG A 23 -39.43 -19.78 17.44
N LYS A 24 -38.41 -19.03 17.03
CA LYS A 24 -37.73 -19.22 15.75
C LYS A 24 -36.64 -20.27 15.97
N PRO A 25 -36.37 -21.18 15.01
CA PRO A 25 -35.18 -22.03 15.07
C PRO A 25 -33.95 -21.13 15.20
N ALA A 26 -33.00 -21.51 16.07
CA ALA A 26 -31.82 -20.70 16.32
C ALA A 26 -31.09 -20.44 14.99
N PRO A 27 -30.70 -19.19 14.68
CA PRO A 27 -29.82 -18.95 13.56
C PRO A 27 -28.54 -19.77 13.78
N ALA A 28 -27.97 -20.33 12.71
CA ALA A 28 -26.66 -20.95 12.75
C ALA A 28 -25.68 -19.92 13.30
N GLN A 29 -25.39 -20.00 14.60
CA GLN A 29 -24.40 -19.16 15.25
C GLN A 29 -23.05 -19.66 14.74
N LEU A 30 -22.56 -19.02 13.68
CA LEU A 30 -21.17 -19.15 13.28
C LEU A 30 -20.34 -18.64 14.46
N ASN A 31 -19.77 -19.56 15.22
CA ASN A 31 -18.78 -19.24 16.24
C ASN A 31 -17.50 -18.84 15.51
N TYR A 32 -17.26 -17.53 15.41
CA TYR A 32 -16.03 -16.96 14.85
C TYR A 32 -14.84 -17.04 15.81
N LEU A 33 -15.07 -17.53 17.03
CA LEU A 33 -14.01 -17.73 18.01
C LEU A 33 -13.28 -19.03 17.67
N LEU A 34 -12.12 -18.89 17.02
CA LEU A 34 -11.23 -20.01 16.75
C LEU A 34 -10.61 -20.50 18.06
N THR A 35 -10.45 -21.81 18.19
CA THR A 35 -9.68 -22.40 19.29
C THR A 35 -8.18 -22.16 19.07
N ASP A 36 -7.40 -22.16 20.14
CA ASP A 36 -5.93 -22.05 20.07
C ASP A 36 -5.31 -23.10 19.14
N GLU A 37 -5.92 -24.28 19.04
CA GLU A 37 -5.49 -25.34 18.15
C GLU A 37 -5.66 -25.01 16.67
N GLN A 38 -6.82 -24.45 16.28
CA GLN A 38 -7.04 -23.98 14.91
C GLN A 38 -6.11 -22.81 14.56
N ILE A 39 -5.89 -21.90 15.51
CA ILE A 39 -4.94 -20.79 15.34
C ILE A 39 -3.53 -21.33 15.11
N MET A 40 -3.07 -22.30 15.91
CA MET A 40 -1.76 -22.93 15.75
C MET A 40 -1.63 -23.72 14.44
N GLU A 41 -2.69 -24.39 14.00
CA GLU A 41 -2.71 -25.12 12.72
C GLU A 41 -2.60 -24.17 11.52
N ASP A 42 -3.39 -23.10 11.50
CA ASP A 42 -3.28 -22.07 10.47
C ASP A 42 -1.90 -21.41 10.46
N LEU A 43 -1.33 -21.14 11.64
CA LEU A 43 0.02 -20.59 11.77
C LEU A 43 1.10 -21.55 11.21
N ARG A 44 0.93 -22.86 11.40
CA ARG A 44 1.79 -23.89 10.82
C ARG A 44 1.64 -23.94 9.30
N THR A 45 0.41 -23.83 8.79
CA THR A 45 0.12 -23.82 7.35
C THR A 45 0.72 -22.59 6.66
N LEU A 46 0.60 -21.41 7.27
CA LEU A 46 1.21 -20.16 6.81
C LEU A 46 2.75 -20.22 6.80
N ASN A 47 3.37 -20.89 7.79
CA ASN A 47 4.83 -21.06 7.81
C ASN A 47 5.35 -22.09 6.81
N LYS A 48 4.57 -23.13 6.48
CA LYS A 48 4.96 -24.15 5.49
C LYS A 48 5.07 -23.58 4.06
N LEU A 49 4.35 -22.52 3.72
CA LEU A 49 4.43 -21.88 2.40
C LEU A 49 5.64 -20.93 2.24
N LYS A 50 6.41 -20.65 3.29
CA LYS A 50 7.54 -19.70 3.29
C LYS A 50 8.91 -20.35 3.17
N SER A 51 9.08 -21.37 2.33
CA SER A 51 10.41 -21.87 1.99
C SER A 51 10.81 -21.49 0.56
N PRO A 52 11.83 -20.64 0.42
CA PRO A 52 13.00 -21.01 -0.38
C PRO A 52 14.19 -21.23 0.54
N LYS A 53 14.74 -22.45 0.51
CA LYS A 53 16.01 -22.81 1.16
C LYS A 53 17.14 -21.89 0.67
N ARG A 54 17.85 -21.24 1.60
CA ARG A 54 19.31 -21.01 1.50
C ARG A 54 19.92 -20.86 2.91
N PRO A 55 21.17 -21.33 3.12
CA PRO A 55 21.68 -21.64 4.45
C PRO A 55 22.34 -20.45 5.16
N ALA A 56 22.22 -20.48 6.49
CA ALA A 56 23.12 -19.98 7.54
C ALA A 56 23.63 -18.53 7.49
N SER A 57 23.08 -17.69 8.37
CA SER A 57 23.78 -16.65 9.15
C SER A 57 22.89 -16.25 10.35
N PRO A 58 23.33 -16.39 11.62
CA PRO A 58 22.51 -16.11 12.79
C PRO A 58 22.81 -14.72 13.35
N SER A 59 22.16 -13.66 12.85
CA SER A 59 22.02 -12.39 13.59
C SER A 59 21.19 -11.37 12.79
N SER A 60 19.98 -11.09 13.30
CA SER A 60 19.15 -9.87 13.15
C SER A 60 17.72 -10.15 12.67
N PRO A 61 16.69 -9.78 13.46
CA PRO A 61 15.28 -9.85 13.07
C PRO A 61 14.91 -8.60 12.23
N GLU A 62 13.84 -8.70 11.44
CA GLU A 62 13.27 -7.66 10.55
C GLU A 62 13.95 -7.43 9.20
N HIS A 63 13.78 -8.34 8.23
CA HIS A 63 13.64 -7.91 6.85
C HIS A 63 12.49 -8.68 6.18
N LEU A 64 11.35 -8.00 6.12
CA LEU A 64 10.22 -8.37 5.26
C LEU A 64 10.70 -8.40 3.79
N PRO A 65 10.29 -9.35 2.94
CA PRO A 65 10.45 -9.23 1.50
C PRO A 65 9.35 -8.30 1.00
N ARG A 66 9.44 -7.02 1.35
CA ARG A 66 8.73 -5.98 0.60
C ARG A 66 9.42 -5.87 -0.74
N PHE A 67 8.65 -5.54 -1.75
CA PHE A 67 9.07 -5.24 -3.10
C PHE A 67 9.93 -3.96 -3.10
N GLU A 68 11.09 -4.00 -2.43
CA GLU A 68 12.06 -2.92 -2.42
C GLU A 68 12.93 -3.12 -3.65
N ALA A 69 12.65 -2.32 -4.69
CA ALA A 69 13.71 -1.96 -5.60
C ALA A 69 14.85 -1.40 -4.73
N PRO A 70 16.04 -2.03 -4.66
CA PRO A 70 17.12 -1.53 -3.84
C PRO A 70 17.59 -0.21 -4.45
N ILE A 71 17.09 0.92 -3.94
CA ILE A 71 17.62 2.24 -4.26
C ILE A 71 18.87 2.39 -3.40
N GLU A 72 19.96 1.83 -3.90
CA GLU A 72 21.28 1.93 -3.30
C GLU A 72 22.03 3.09 -3.97
N ASP A 73 22.52 4.03 -3.16
CA ASP A 73 23.43 5.10 -3.62
C ASP A 73 22.84 6.11 -4.65
N GLY A 74 21.53 6.37 -4.58
CA GLY A 74 20.88 7.35 -5.46
C GLY A 74 20.68 6.90 -6.91
N LYS A 75 20.59 5.58 -7.12
CA LYS A 75 20.28 4.97 -8.42
C LYS A 75 18.88 4.35 -8.41
N LEU A 76 18.09 4.64 -9.43
CA LEU A 76 16.77 4.05 -9.63
C LEU A 76 16.88 2.80 -10.50
N CYS A 77 16.41 1.65 -10.00
CA CYS A 77 16.22 0.46 -10.83
C CYS A 77 14.82 0.47 -11.42
N TYR A 78 14.71 0.62 -12.75
CA TYR A 78 13.45 0.55 -13.50
C TYR A 78 13.62 -0.35 -14.72
N ASP A 79 12.70 -1.27 -14.94
CA ASP A 79 12.76 -2.26 -16.04
C ASP A 79 14.10 -3.03 -16.09
N LYS A 80 14.67 -3.41 -14.94
CA LYS A 80 16.00 -4.06 -14.83
C LYS A 80 17.18 -3.19 -15.30
N ARG A 81 16.97 -1.88 -15.53
CA ARG A 81 18.01 -0.91 -15.87
C ARG A 81 18.21 0.06 -14.72
N TRP A 82 19.45 0.47 -14.50
CA TRP A 82 19.82 1.44 -13.48
C TRP A 82 19.90 2.85 -14.07
N TYR A 83 19.28 3.81 -13.41
CA TYR A 83 19.27 5.22 -13.78
C TYR A 83 19.88 6.06 -12.65
N HIS A 84 20.61 7.12 -13.02
CA HIS A 84 21.31 7.99 -12.06
C HIS A 84 20.79 9.44 -12.13
N LYS A 85 21.12 10.24 -11.11
CA LYS A 85 20.90 11.68 -11.13
C LYS A 85 21.64 12.33 -12.31
N SER A 86 21.01 13.32 -12.92
CA SER A 86 21.42 14.04 -14.13
C SER A 86 21.39 13.21 -15.42
N GLN A 87 20.86 11.98 -15.39
CA GLN A 87 20.62 11.21 -16.61
C GLN A 87 19.42 11.80 -17.38
N ALA A 88 19.60 12.02 -18.68
CA ALA A 88 18.50 12.35 -19.58
C ALA A 88 17.71 11.09 -19.94
N ILE A 89 16.38 11.17 -19.87
CA ILE A 89 15.41 10.11 -20.12
C ILE A 89 14.22 10.64 -20.91
N TYR A 90 13.43 9.75 -21.48
CA TYR A 90 12.08 10.06 -21.94
C TYR A 90 11.06 9.51 -20.94
N LEU A 91 10.13 10.35 -20.54
CA LEU A 91 9.00 9.96 -19.72
C LEU A 91 7.78 9.82 -20.62
N GLU A 92 7.21 8.63 -20.71
CA GLU A 92 5.99 8.36 -21.47
C GLU A 92 4.79 8.38 -20.51
N SER A 93 3.81 9.23 -20.77
CA SER A 93 2.56 9.26 -20.00
C SER A 93 1.57 8.19 -20.48
N LYS A 94 0.48 8.00 -19.74
CA LYS A 94 -0.67 7.17 -20.15
C LYS A 94 -1.16 7.45 -21.57
N ASP A 95 -1.10 8.72 -22.00
CA ASP A 95 -1.57 9.18 -23.32
C ASP A 95 -0.51 8.96 -24.42
N ASN A 96 0.52 8.15 -24.17
CA ASN A 96 1.67 7.90 -25.04
C ASN A 96 2.45 9.18 -25.40
N GLN A 97 2.33 10.23 -24.59
CA GLN A 97 3.10 11.44 -24.78
C GLN A 97 4.51 11.27 -24.22
N LYS A 98 5.52 11.41 -25.10
CA LYS A 98 6.93 11.32 -24.73
C LYS A 98 7.47 12.69 -24.34
N LEU A 99 7.85 12.84 -23.09
CA LEU A 99 8.41 14.06 -22.53
C LEU A 99 9.92 13.87 -22.31
N SER A 100 10.73 14.77 -22.88
CA SER A 100 12.16 14.79 -22.59
C SER A 100 12.40 15.37 -21.20
N CYS A 101 13.02 14.58 -20.34
CA CYS A 101 13.26 14.94 -18.95
C CYS A 101 14.68 14.56 -18.52
N MET A 102 15.21 15.24 -17.51
CA MET A 102 16.47 14.90 -16.84
C MET A 102 16.17 14.57 -15.38
N ILE A 103 16.71 13.46 -14.88
CA ILE A 103 16.55 13.09 -13.46
C ILE A 103 17.30 14.11 -12.61
N SER A 104 16.62 14.91 -11.81
CA SER A 104 17.23 15.89 -10.92
C SER A 104 17.67 15.28 -9.57
N SER A 105 16.93 14.30 -9.07
CA SER A 105 17.22 13.61 -7.81
C SER A 105 16.52 12.27 -7.78
N VAL A 106 17.12 11.28 -7.13
CA VAL A 106 16.52 9.97 -6.87
C VAL A 106 16.39 9.83 -5.36
N GLY A 107 15.15 9.72 -4.87
CA GLY A 107 14.83 9.44 -3.46
C GLY A 107 14.43 7.97 -3.28
N ALA A 108 14.07 7.59 -2.05
CA ALA A 108 13.75 6.21 -1.70
C ALA A 108 12.40 5.70 -2.26
N SER A 109 11.44 6.59 -2.48
CA SER A 109 10.09 6.23 -2.97
C SER A 109 9.60 7.13 -4.10
N GLU A 110 10.46 8.04 -4.56
CA GLU A 110 10.15 9.06 -5.54
C GLU A 110 11.40 9.48 -6.30
N ILE A 111 11.21 9.93 -7.53
CA ILE A 111 12.22 10.61 -8.32
C ILE A 111 11.75 12.01 -8.66
N TRP A 112 12.71 12.92 -8.73
CA TRP A 112 12.51 14.26 -9.24
C TRP A 112 13.08 14.33 -10.63
N VAL A 113 12.27 14.75 -11.60
CA VAL A 113 12.68 14.96 -12.98
C VAL A 113 12.47 16.42 -13.36
N ARG A 114 13.32 16.96 -14.22
CA ARG A 114 13.18 18.30 -14.80
C ARG A 114 12.85 18.13 -16.28
N LYS A 115 11.73 18.70 -16.75
CA LYS A 115 11.43 18.73 -18.19
C LYS A 115 12.45 19.58 -18.94
N THR A 116 12.86 19.13 -20.11
CA THR A 116 13.81 19.87 -20.97
C THR A 116 13.15 21.07 -21.65
N SER A 117 11.85 21.01 -21.95
CA SER A 117 11.10 22.06 -22.66
C SER A 117 10.94 23.36 -21.87
N ASP A 118 10.57 23.22 -20.60
CA ASP A 118 10.05 24.29 -19.74
C ASP A 118 10.84 24.38 -18.42
N SER A 119 11.85 23.52 -18.24
CA SER A 119 12.69 23.43 -17.03
C SER A 119 11.92 23.19 -15.70
N ILE A 120 10.62 22.86 -15.80
CA ILE A 120 9.76 22.57 -14.65
C ILE A 120 10.21 21.26 -14.01
N LYS A 121 10.33 21.28 -12.68
CA LYS A 121 10.60 20.08 -11.87
C LYS A 121 9.28 19.39 -11.54
N MET A 122 9.21 18.10 -11.81
CA MET A 122 8.09 17.24 -11.48
C MET A 122 8.57 16.13 -10.56
N ARG A 123 7.72 15.77 -9.60
CA ARG A 123 7.93 14.64 -8.71
C ARG A 123 7.11 13.45 -9.22
N ILE A 124 7.75 12.28 -9.29
CA ILE A 124 7.13 11.04 -9.72
C ILE A 124 7.40 9.99 -8.65
N TYR A 125 6.33 9.46 -8.07
CA TYR A 125 6.42 8.38 -7.10
C TYR A 125 6.67 7.04 -7.79
N LEU A 126 7.35 6.11 -7.13
CA LEU A 126 7.56 4.76 -7.68
C LEU A 126 6.24 4.06 -8.03
N GLY A 127 5.17 4.28 -7.25
CA GLY A 127 3.83 3.75 -7.57
C GLY A 127 3.21 4.34 -8.84
N GLN A 128 3.74 5.43 -9.37
CA GLN A 128 3.33 6.03 -10.64
C GLN A 128 4.22 5.57 -11.81
N LEU A 129 5.38 4.98 -11.52
CA LEU A 129 6.29 4.39 -12.52
C LEU A 129 5.82 2.97 -12.90
N GLN A 130 4.69 2.92 -13.59
CA GLN A 130 4.10 1.67 -14.07
C GLN A 130 3.38 1.90 -15.40
N PRO A 131 3.18 0.84 -16.21
CA PRO A 131 2.42 0.92 -17.44
C PRO A 131 1.04 1.55 -17.21
N GLY A 132 0.70 2.56 -18.01
CA GLY A 132 -0.57 3.30 -17.88
C GLY A 132 -0.54 4.54 -16.98
N PHE A 133 0.59 4.90 -16.36
CA PHE A 133 0.79 6.20 -15.70
C PHE A 133 2.02 6.92 -16.26
N PHE A 134 3.21 6.51 -15.81
CA PHE A 134 4.48 7.01 -16.30
C PHE A 134 5.42 5.83 -16.54
N VAL A 135 6.05 5.82 -17.72
CA VAL A 135 7.04 4.82 -18.11
C VAL A 135 8.34 5.54 -18.43
N ILE A 136 9.45 5.05 -17.86
CA ILE A 136 10.79 5.59 -18.16
C ILE A 136 11.37 4.84 -19.34
N CYS A 137 11.71 5.60 -20.38
CA CYS A 137 12.42 5.12 -21.56
C CYS A 137 13.82 5.72 -21.57
N GLN A 138 14.84 4.88 -21.76
CA GLN A 138 16.22 5.32 -21.88
C GLN A 138 16.38 6.20 -23.13
N ARG A 139 17.04 7.35 -22.98
CA ARG A 139 17.52 8.13 -24.13
C ARG A 139 18.84 7.52 -24.58
N SER A 140 18.78 6.43 -25.35
CA SER A 140 19.97 5.92 -26.02
C SER A 140 20.51 7.03 -26.92
N ALA A 141 21.78 7.41 -26.73
CA ALA A 141 22.50 8.13 -27.76
C ALA A 141 22.67 7.16 -28.93
N ALA A 142 21.96 7.42 -30.03
CA ALA A 142 22.34 6.87 -31.32
C ALA A 142 23.45 7.75 -31.89
#